data_AF-A0A946KA15-F1
#
_entry.id   AF-A0A946KA15-F1
#
_cell.length_a   1.000
_cell.length_b   1.000
_cell.length_c   1.000
_cell.angle_alpha   90.00
_cell.angle_beta   90.00
_cell.angle_gamma   90.00
#
_symmetry.space_group_name_H-M   'P 1'
#
loop_
_entity.id
_entity.type
_entity.pdbx_description
1 polymer ?
#
loop_
_entity_poly.entity_id
_entity_poly.type
_entity_poly.pdbx_seq_one_letter_code
_entity_poly.pdbx_strand_id
1 'polypeptide(L)'
;MSRIEKTLVREAESNASSRAQQTLALDELSPQSLYAKCTTLAQNLWWSWHPEVTNLFRDLDPIRWRQLDHNPIALLAEFTPERLESRAAELVLYSRINQAHRRLKEYLTGDSTWSDVHAGVLGSKPVVYFSAEFGIHESVPIYSGGLGVLAGDHVKSASGLGIPLVAVGLFYNQGYFRQQLDVDGYQHEEYLDSRVDLLPIEPATNIKGFPITVTVDTRSGPIHAKVWRMAVGRANLFLLDCDIDGNDPEDRELTSRLYGGDTRTRIRQEMVLGIGGVKAIRSLGIVPGVYHLNEGHSAFATLEAVRGRLERDGYSFDESVSHVARQTVFTTHTPVPAGHDRFDSGLIEEHLGPTRDVLGISHDHLMSFGRVETHNNDEPFCMTVLGLKLSRRANAVSALHGHVSRRMWSELWPSRVEEEVPVGHITNGVHVQSWLSW
;
A
#
# COMPACT_ATOMS: atom_id res chain seq x y z
N MET A 1 50.00 -1.08 42.88
CA MET A 1 50.24 -2.04 41.78
C MET A 1 51.58 -1.73 41.14
N SER A 2 52.45 -2.74 41.04
CA SER A 2 53.78 -2.59 40.45
C SER A 2 53.67 -2.26 38.96
N ARG A 3 54.73 -1.68 38.38
CA ARG A 3 54.77 -1.32 36.95
C ARG A 3 54.50 -2.52 36.02
N ILE A 4 54.72 -3.75 36.51
CA ILE A 4 54.50 -5.01 35.80
C ILE A 4 53.01 -5.38 35.79
N GLU A 5 52.29 -5.19 36.90
CA GLU A 5 50.84 -5.45 36.97
C GLU A 5 50.05 -4.54 36.02
N LYS A 6 50.44 -3.27 35.87
CA LYS A 6 49.78 -2.34 34.95
C LYS A 6 49.97 -2.71 33.47
N THR A 7 51.10 -3.33 33.11
CA THR A 7 51.36 -3.79 31.74
C THR A 7 50.57 -5.06 31.43
N LEU A 8 50.52 -6.01 32.37
CA LEU A 8 49.74 -7.24 32.24
C LEU A 8 48.22 -6.98 32.12
N VAL A 9 47.70 -6.00 32.85
CA VAL A 9 46.28 -5.60 32.73
C VAL A 9 45.98 -4.98 31.36
N ARG A 10 46.87 -4.12 30.84
CA ARG A 10 46.71 -3.52 29.49
C ARG A 10 46.81 -4.55 28.36
N GLU A 11 47.70 -5.54 28.49
CA GLU A 11 47.78 -6.65 27.52
C GLU A 11 46.55 -7.57 27.59
N ALA A 12 46.00 -7.81 28.78
CA ALA A 12 44.77 -8.57 28.96
C ALA A 12 43.54 -7.84 28.37
N GLU A 13 43.42 -6.52 28.58
CA GLU A 13 42.36 -5.68 28.01
C GLU A 13 42.46 -5.60 26.47
N SER A 14 43.67 -5.47 25.92
CA SER A 14 43.93 -5.48 24.47
C SER A 14 43.55 -6.83 23.84
N ASN A 15 43.93 -7.95 24.45
CA ASN A 15 43.61 -9.29 23.96
C ASN A 15 42.12 -9.61 24.10
N ALA A 16 41.44 -9.10 25.13
CA ALA A 16 40.00 -9.22 25.28
C ALA A 16 39.25 -8.42 24.20
N SER A 17 39.71 -7.21 23.88
CA SER A 17 39.16 -6.39 22.79
C SER A 17 39.38 -7.02 21.41
N SER A 18 40.55 -7.60 21.14
CA SER A 18 40.83 -8.26 19.86
C SER A 18 40.04 -9.56 19.70
N ARG A 19 39.87 -10.34 20.78
CA ARG A 19 38.99 -11.52 20.78
C ARG A 19 37.54 -11.13 20.58
N ALA A 20 37.04 -10.09 21.25
CA ALA A 20 35.67 -9.62 21.06
C ALA A 20 35.43 -9.17 19.60
N GLN A 21 36.38 -8.46 18.99
CA GLN A 21 36.30 -8.07 17.58
C GLN A 21 36.39 -9.27 16.62
N GLN A 22 37.24 -10.27 16.90
CA GLN A 22 37.29 -11.52 16.14
C GLN A 22 36.01 -12.34 16.29
N THR A 23 35.42 -12.44 17.49
CA THR A 23 34.17 -13.14 17.73
C THR A 23 33.00 -12.45 17.03
N LEU A 24 32.92 -11.11 17.08
CA LEU A 24 31.95 -10.32 16.31
C LEU A 24 32.11 -10.51 14.80
N ALA A 25 33.34 -10.54 14.29
CA ALA A 25 33.61 -10.79 12.87
C ALA A 25 33.29 -12.22 12.43
N LEU A 26 33.48 -13.21 13.31
CA LEU A 26 33.13 -14.62 13.07
C LEU A 26 31.61 -14.84 13.11
N ASP A 27 30.89 -14.17 14.02
CA ASP A 27 29.42 -14.19 14.07
C ASP A 27 28.80 -13.56 12.82
N GLU A 28 29.39 -12.49 12.28
CA GLU A 28 28.94 -11.86 11.02
C GLU A 28 29.05 -12.77 9.79
N LEU A 29 29.92 -13.78 9.85
CA LEU A 29 30.17 -14.76 8.78
C LEU A 29 29.49 -16.12 9.03
N SER A 30 28.73 -16.26 10.11
CA SER A 30 28.00 -17.50 10.39
C SER A 30 26.93 -17.80 9.32
N PRO A 31 26.59 -19.09 9.09
CA PRO A 31 25.46 -19.47 8.23
C PRO A 31 24.17 -18.74 8.60
N GLN A 32 23.92 -18.58 9.91
CA GLN A 32 22.74 -17.90 10.46
C GLN A 32 22.74 -16.40 10.11
N SER A 33 23.88 -15.73 10.25
CA SER A 33 24.03 -14.32 9.86
C SER A 33 23.81 -14.11 8.36
N LEU A 34 24.39 -14.97 7.51
CA LEU A 34 24.20 -14.89 6.07
C LEU A 34 22.73 -15.09 5.68
N TYR A 35 22.07 -16.09 6.27
CA TYR A 35 20.65 -16.33 6.07
C TYR A 35 19.81 -15.12 6.47
N ALA A 36 20.04 -14.56 7.67
CA ALA A 36 19.34 -13.37 8.15
C ALA A 36 19.51 -12.15 7.23
N LYS A 37 20.69 -11.95 6.64
CA LYS A 37 20.94 -10.86 5.66
C LYS A 37 20.12 -11.08 4.39
N CYS A 38 20.08 -12.31 3.87
CA CYS A 38 19.25 -12.66 2.71
C CYS A 38 17.75 -12.50 3.02
N THR A 39 17.29 -12.92 4.20
CA THR A 39 15.90 -12.73 4.65
C THR A 39 15.55 -11.24 4.72
N THR A 40 16.44 -10.41 5.29
CA THR A 40 16.25 -8.96 5.36
C THR A 40 16.12 -8.34 3.96
N LEU A 41 16.95 -8.79 3.01
CA LEU A 41 16.85 -8.37 1.61
C LEU A 41 15.55 -8.82 0.96
N ALA A 42 15.11 -10.07 1.19
CA ALA A 42 13.90 -10.63 0.62
C ALA A 42 12.61 -9.99 1.16
N GLN A 43 12.60 -9.59 2.43
CA GLN A 43 11.45 -8.98 3.11
C GLN A 43 11.17 -7.52 2.71
N ASN A 44 12.12 -6.82 2.10
CA ASN A 44 11.91 -5.47 1.61
C ASN A 44 11.92 -5.45 0.08
N LEU A 45 10.79 -5.12 -0.54
CA LEU A 45 10.60 -5.16 -1.99
C LEU A 45 11.55 -4.23 -2.77
N TRP A 46 12.38 -3.42 -2.10
CA TRP A 46 13.54 -2.74 -2.68
C TRP A 46 14.36 -3.60 -3.64
N TRP A 47 14.57 -4.88 -3.34
CA TRP A 47 15.32 -5.77 -4.23
C TRP A 47 14.76 -5.81 -5.67
N SER A 48 13.44 -5.65 -5.85
CA SER A 48 12.71 -5.83 -7.12
C SER A 48 13.05 -4.82 -8.21
N TRP A 49 13.65 -3.69 -7.87
CA TRP A 49 14.14 -2.69 -8.84
C TRP A 49 15.65 -2.48 -8.75
N HIS A 50 16.36 -3.45 -8.17
CA HIS A 50 17.81 -3.49 -8.03
C HIS A 50 18.36 -4.78 -8.64
N PRO A 51 18.72 -4.77 -9.94
CA PRO A 51 19.14 -5.96 -10.68
C PRO A 51 20.27 -6.74 -10.00
N GLU A 52 21.18 -6.03 -9.34
CA GLU A 52 22.28 -6.61 -8.57
C GLU A 52 21.81 -7.52 -7.44
N VAL A 53 20.65 -7.23 -6.82
CA VAL A 53 20.04 -7.99 -5.73
C VAL A 53 19.18 -9.12 -6.29
N THR A 54 18.35 -8.84 -7.30
CA THR A 54 17.58 -9.86 -8.03
C THR A 54 18.49 -10.99 -8.53
N ASN A 55 19.65 -10.62 -9.09
CA ASN A 55 20.63 -11.59 -9.57
C ASN A 55 21.23 -12.44 -8.45
N LEU A 56 21.28 -11.97 -7.20
CA LEU A 56 21.74 -12.82 -6.07
C LEU A 56 20.81 -14.01 -5.87
N PHE A 57 19.51 -13.75 -5.80
CA PHE A 57 18.51 -14.80 -5.62
C PHE A 57 18.44 -15.73 -6.81
N ARG A 58 18.53 -15.18 -8.04
CA ARG A 58 18.63 -16.00 -9.25
C ARG A 58 19.85 -16.91 -9.24
N ASP A 59 21.02 -16.40 -8.88
CA ASP A 59 22.28 -17.15 -8.92
C ASP A 59 22.27 -18.30 -7.88
N LEU A 60 21.57 -18.15 -6.76
CA LEU A 60 21.42 -19.21 -5.74
C LEU A 60 20.78 -20.48 -6.32
N ASP A 61 19.72 -20.37 -7.12
CA ASP A 61 19.16 -21.49 -7.87
C ASP A 61 18.32 -21.00 -9.07
N PRO A 62 18.89 -20.92 -10.29
CA PRO A 62 18.20 -20.35 -11.45
C PRO A 62 16.98 -21.13 -11.93
N ILE A 63 16.86 -22.41 -11.54
CA ILE A 63 15.73 -23.26 -11.91
C ILE A 63 14.60 -23.02 -10.93
N ARG A 64 14.86 -23.12 -9.62
CA ARG A 64 13.84 -22.86 -8.59
C ARG A 64 13.36 -21.43 -8.63
N TRP A 65 14.26 -20.46 -8.85
CA TRP A 65 13.89 -19.05 -9.00
C TRP A 65 12.77 -18.80 -10.04
N ARG A 66 12.85 -19.46 -11.19
CA ARG A 66 11.80 -19.39 -12.23
C ARG A 66 10.53 -20.17 -11.88
N GLN A 67 10.67 -21.29 -11.16
CA GLN A 67 9.53 -22.11 -10.73
C GLN A 67 8.74 -21.48 -9.58
N LEU A 68 9.35 -20.55 -8.85
CA LEU A 68 8.77 -19.87 -7.70
C LEU A 68 8.34 -18.43 -8.04
N ASP A 69 8.09 -18.15 -9.33
CA ASP A 69 7.68 -16.83 -9.82
C ASP A 69 8.56 -15.68 -9.29
N HIS A 70 9.87 -15.92 -9.28
CA HIS A 70 10.88 -14.94 -8.87
C HIS A 70 10.65 -14.43 -7.43
N ASN A 71 10.14 -15.30 -6.55
CA ASN A 71 9.89 -14.98 -5.13
C ASN A 71 11.10 -15.37 -4.25
N PRO A 72 11.82 -14.40 -3.65
CA PRO A 72 13.00 -14.68 -2.83
C PRO A 72 12.66 -15.29 -1.48
N ILE A 73 11.47 -15.04 -0.93
CA ILE A 73 11.04 -15.65 0.35
C ILE A 73 10.75 -17.12 0.13
N ALA A 74 9.99 -17.45 -0.92
CA ALA A 74 9.74 -18.85 -1.29
C ALA A 74 11.04 -19.59 -1.58
N LEU A 75 11.99 -18.96 -2.29
CA LEU A 75 13.30 -19.55 -2.54
C LEU A 75 14.06 -19.82 -1.24
N LEU A 76 14.17 -18.83 -0.34
CA LEU A 76 14.91 -18.96 0.92
C LEU A 76 14.28 -19.99 1.88
N ALA A 77 12.97 -20.23 1.80
CA ALA A 77 12.30 -21.26 2.58
C ALA A 77 12.78 -22.69 2.24
N GLU A 78 13.43 -22.90 1.09
CA GLU A 78 13.98 -24.19 0.66
C GLU A 78 15.43 -24.44 1.11
N PHE A 79 16.05 -23.44 1.74
CA PHE A 79 17.41 -23.51 2.24
C PHE A 79 17.43 -23.56 3.76
N THR A 80 18.23 -24.47 4.31
CA THR A 80 18.74 -24.28 5.67
C THR A 80 19.86 -23.23 5.64
N PRO A 81 20.18 -22.58 6.77
CA PRO A 81 21.31 -21.66 6.84
C PRO A 81 22.62 -22.26 6.31
N GLU A 82 22.92 -23.51 6.65
CA GLU A 82 24.14 -24.24 6.24
C GLU A 82 24.14 -24.51 4.73
N ARG A 83 22.98 -24.86 4.16
CA ARG A 83 22.86 -25.09 2.71
C ARG A 83 23.03 -23.81 1.92
N LEU A 84 22.44 -22.70 2.40
CA LEU A 84 22.61 -21.39 1.78
C LEU A 84 24.08 -20.95 1.82
N GLU A 85 24.73 -21.16 2.96
CA GLU A 85 26.14 -20.85 3.17
C GLU A 85 27.04 -21.60 2.18
N SER A 86 26.92 -22.93 2.10
CA SER A 86 27.69 -23.75 1.16
C SER A 86 27.51 -23.28 -0.29
N ARG A 87 26.27 -23.00 -0.70
CA ARG A 87 25.98 -22.51 -2.06
C ARG A 87 26.54 -21.12 -2.30
N ALA A 88 26.46 -20.22 -1.32
CA ALA A 88 27.04 -18.89 -1.41
C ALA A 88 28.57 -18.93 -1.47
N ALA A 89 29.22 -19.91 -0.82
CA ALA A 89 30.65 -20.14 -0.91
C ALA A 89 31.06 -20.63 -2.31
N GLU A 90 30.38 -21.66 -2.84
CA GLU A 90 30.62 -22.22 -4.17
C GLU A 90 30.50 -21.17 -5.28
N LEU A 91 29.51 -20.28 -5.16
CA LEU A 91 29.21 -19.23 -6.15
C LEU A 91 29.90 -17.90 -5.85
N VAL A 92 30.70 -17.81 -4.78
CA VAL A 92 31.42 -16.59 -4.36
C VAL A 92 30.46 -15.39 -4.16
N LEU A 93 29.30 -15.63 -3.54
CA LEU A 93 28.23 -14.63 -3.35
C LEU A 93 28.35 -13.80 -2.07
N TYR A 94 29.19 -14.22 -1.12
CA TYR A 94 29.33 -13.58 0.19
C TYR A 94 29.52 -12.05 0.16
N SER A 95 30.46 -11.58 -0.65
CA SER A 95 30.75 -10.15 -0.77
C SER A 95 29.55 -9.39 -1.35
N ARG A 96 28.88 -9.97 -2.36
CA ARG A 96 27.71 -9.39 -3.00
C ARG A 96 26.50 -9.32 -2.05
N ILE A 97 26.25 -10.36 -1.25
CA ILE A 97 25.19 -10.38 -0.23
C ILE A 97 25.44 -9.31 0.83
N ASN A 98 26.67 -9.24 1.36
CA ASN A 98 27.04 -8.22 2.35
C ASN A 98 26.91 -6.80 1.79
N GLN A 99 27.35 -6.59 0.54
CA GLN A 99 27.23 -5.30 -0.14
C GLN A 99 25.76 -4.91 -0.36
N ALA A 100 24.91 -5.83 -0.84
CA ALA A 100 23.49 -5.58 -1.04
C ALA A 100 22.79 -5.22 0.27
N HIS A 101 23.04 -5.99 1.33
CA HIS A 101 22.48 -5.74 2.65
C HIS A 101 22.93 -4.38 3.22
N ARG A 102 24.20 -4.02 3.06
CA ARG A 102 24.73 -2.70 3.44
C ARG A 102 24.05 -1.58 2.65
N ARG A 103 23.89 -1.74 1.33
CA ARG A 103 23.23 -0.75 0.46
C ARG A 103 21.76 -0.56 0.82
N LEU A 104 21.05 -1.63 1.18
CA LEU A 104 19.68 -1.51 1.70
C LEU A 104 19.68 -0.69 2.99
N LYS A 105 20.58 -0.95 3.93
CA LYS A 105 20.68 -0.15 5.17
C LYS A 105 20.97 1.32 4.89
N GLU A 106 21.98 1.61 4.07
CA GLU A 106 22.34 2.97 3.66
C GLU A 106 21.18 3.68 2.94
N TYR A 107 20.42 2.94 2.12
CA TYR A 107 19.20 3.44 1.51
C TYR A 107 18.17 3.80 2.59
N LEU A 108 17.81 2.88 3.48
CA LEU A 108 16.75 3.11 4.47
C LEU A 108 17.07 4.22 5.48
N THR A 109 18.35 4.40 5.85
CA THR A 109 18.78 5.40 6.86
C THR A 109 19.40 6.65 6.25
N GLY A 110 19.28 6.85 4.94
CA GLY A 110 19.88 8.01 4.27
C GLY A 110 19.11 9.30 4.56
N ASP A 111 19.78 10.31 5.12
CA ASP A 111 19.20 11.59 5.54
C ASP A 111 19.39 12.74 4.52
N SER A 112 19.65 12.39 3.25
CA SER A 112 19.94 13.35 2.17
C SER A 112 19.14 13.04 0.90
N THR A 113 17.86 12.73 1.07
CA THR A 113 16.94 12.46 -0.03
C THR A 113 16.45 13.76 -0.68
N TRP A 114 15.81 13.65 -1.84
CA TRP A 114 15.18 14.80 -2.48
C TRP A 114 14.12 15.45 -1.57
N SER A 115 13.35 14.62 -0.85
CA SER A 115 12.33 15.06 0.09
C SER A 115 12.88 15.90 1.23
N ASP A 116 14.06 15.57 1.76
CA ASP A 116 14.67 16.31 2.87
C ASP A 116 14.97 17.77 2.49
N VAL A 117 15.32 18.01 1.21
CA VAL A 117 15.63 19.33 0.68
C VAL A 117 14.37 20.09 0.22
N HIS A 118 13.41 19.38 -0.39
CA HIS A 118 12.31 20.01 -1.13
C HIS A 118 10.91 19.84 -0.51
N ALA A 119 10.75 18.89 0.41
CA ALA A 119 9.45 18.48 0.95
C ALA A 119 9.45 18.22 2.47
N GLY A 120 10.41 18.79 3.22
CA GLY A 120 10.57 18.54 4.66
C GLY A 120 9.32 18.77 5.51
N VAL A 121 8.37 19.60 5.07
CA VAL A 121 7.07 19.79 5.75
C VAL A 121 6.26 18.48 5.86
N LEU A 122 6.40 17.58 4.89
CA LEU A 122 5.71 16.29 4.87
C LEU A 122 6.31 15.31 5.89
N GLY A 123 7.54 15.54 6.36
CA GLY A 123 8.21 14.65 7.32
C GLY A 123 7.47 14.53 8.66
N SER A 124 6.70 15.55 9.04
CA SER A 124 5.87 15.55 10.26
C SER A 124 4.49 14.92 10.07
N LYS A 125 3.97 14.92 8.84
CA LYS A 125 2.62 14.47 8.49
C LYS A 125 2.65 13.86 7.08
N PRO A 126 2.71 12.52 6.98
CA PRO A 126 2.92 11.85 5.70
C PRO A 126 1.73 12.01 4.76
N VAL A 127 1.99 11.72 3.48
CA VAL A 127 0.93 11.47 2.49
C VAL A 127 0.41 10.06 2.71
N VAL A 128 -0.90 9.90 2.86
CA VAL A 128 -1.53 8.58 2.84
C VAL A 128 -2.19 8.36 1.48
N TYR A 129 -1.63 7.43 0.72
CA TYR A 129 -2.02 7.09 -0.64
C TYR A 129 -2.88 5.85 -0.66
N PHE A 130 -4.14 5.99 -1.05
CA PHE A 130 -5.11 4.90 -1.14
C PHE A 130 -5.22 4.42 -2.58
N SER A 131 -5.14 3.11 -2.78
CA SER A 131 -5.40 2.46 -4.07
C SER A 131 -6.03 1.10 -3.83
N ALA A 132 -6.92 0.66 -4.72
CA ALA A 132 -7.44 -0.71 -4.64
C ALA A 132 -6.36 -1.73 -4.94
N GLU A 133 -5.44 -1.43 -5.87
CA GLU A 133 -4.41 -2.36 -6.34
C GLU A 133 -3.00 -1.75 -6.33
N PHE A 134 -1.99 -2.61 -6.21
CA PHE A 134 -0.57 -2.24 -6.19
C PHE A 134 0.31 -3.23 -6.98
N GLY A 135 0.78 -2.81 -8.16
CA GLY A 135 1.69 -3.56 -9.01
C GLY A 135 3.15 -3.34 -8.64
N ILE A 136 3.61 -3.98 -7.56
CA ILE A 136 5.00 -3.86 -7.10
C ILE A 136 5.91 -4.85 -7.83
N HIS A 137 5.58 -6.14 -7.77
CA HIS A 137 6.32 -7.23 -8.37
C HIS A 137 5.39 -8.43 -8.56
N GLU A 138 5.65 -9.29 -9.56
CA GLU A 138 4.83 -10.47 -9.90
C GLU A 138 4.69 -11.48 -8.75
N SER A 139 5.69 -11.55 -7.86
CA SER A 139 5.63 -12.36 -6.64
C SER A 139 4.59 -11.89 -5.62
N VAL A 140 3.94 -10.74 -5.84
CA VAL A 140 2.89 -10.16 -5.00
C VAL A 140 1.70 -9.80 -5.89
N PRO A 141 0.81 -10.77 -6.20
CA PRO A 141 -0.20 -10.62 -7.24
C PRO A 141 -1.45 -9.83 -6.78
N ILE A 142 -1.29 -8.63 -6.22
CA ILE A 142 -2.38 -7.78 -5.70
C ILE A 142 -2.80 -6.66 -6.68
N TYR A 143 -2.71 -6.93 -7.98
CA TYR A 143 -3.05 -5.99 -9.05
C TYR A 143 -3.48 -6.73 -10.33
N SER A 144 -4.18 -6.02 -11.24
CA SER A 144 -4.59 -6.56 -12.54
C SER A 144 -4.10 -5.73 -13.73
N GLY A 145 -3.96 -4.40 -13.57
CA GLY A 145 -3.77 -3.52 -14.72
C GLY A 145 -2.98 -2.24 -14.46
N GLY A 146 -3.20 -1.27 -15.34
CA GLY A 146 -2.42 -0.03 -15.40
C GLY A 146 -2.59 0.87 -14.16
N LEU A 147 -3.75 0.84 -13.50
CA LEU A 147 -3.99 1.60 -12.26
C LEU A 147 -3.10 1.05 -11.13
N GLY A 148 -3.03 -0.27 -10.97
CA GLY A 148 -2.15 -0.95 -10.02
C GLY A 148 -0.67 -0.78 -10.33
N VAL A 149 -0.27 -0.93 -11.60
CA VAL A 149 1.12 -0.67 -12.03
C VAL A 149 1.53 0.76 -11.70
N LEU A 150 0.68 1.75 -11.99
CA LEU A 150 0.95 3.14 -11.63
C LEU A 150 1.07 3.30 -10.11
N ALA A 151 0.15 2.74 -9.32
CA ALA A 151 0.21 2.81 -7.87
C ALA A 151 1.53 2.22 -7.33
N GLY A 152 1.97 1.10 -7.89
CA GLY A 152 3.24 0.49 -7.52
C GLY A 152 4.44 1.37 -7.87
N ASP A 153 4.49 1.89 -9.09
CA ASP A 153 5.54 2.81 -9.54
C ASP A 153 5.55 4.13 -8.75
N HIS A 154 4.38 4.60 -8.31
CA HIS A 154 4.24 5.78 -7.46
C HIS A 154 4.89 5.54 -6.09
N VAL A 155 4.61 4.39 -5.46
CA VAL A 155 5.21 4.02 -4.17
C VAL A 155 6.72 3.81 -4.30
N LYS A 156 7.20 3.15 -5.35
CA LYS A 156 8.64 2.98 -5.62
C LYS A 156 9.35 4.33 -5.81
N SER A 157 8.75 5.23 -6.59
CA SER A 157 9.29 6.57 -6.83
C SER A 157 9.30 7.41 -5.55
N ALA A 158 8.22 7.37 -4.77
CA ALA A 158 8.14 8.03 -3.46
C ALA A 158 9.24 7.52 -2.52
N SER A 159 9.45 6.20 -2.48
CA SER A 159 10.52 5.57 -1.74
C SER A 159 11.90 6.06 -2.19
N GLY A 160 12.17 6.09 -3.50
CA GLY A 160 13.44 6.58 -4.06
C GLY A 160 13.74 8.04 -3.70
N LEU A 161 12.72 8.90 -3.81
CA LEU A 161 12.80 10.33 -3.50
C LEU A 161 12.80 10.65 -1.99
N GLY A 162 12.50 9.67 -1.13
CA GLY A 162 12.35 9.85 0.32
C GLY A 162 11.07 10.58 0.72
N ILE A 163 10.05 10.62 -0.14
CA ILE A 163 8.75 11.20 0.20
C ILE A 163 8.14 10.36 1.33
N PRO A 164 7.71 10.96 2.45
CA PRO A 164 7.06 10.24 3.53
C PRO A 164 5.64 9.87 3.09
N LEU A 165 5.54 8.78 2.36
CA LEU A 165 4.31 8.22 1.80
C LEU A 165 4.01 6.89 2.48
N VAL A 166 2.77 6.76 2.91
CA VAL A 166 2.19 5.52 3.44
C VAL A 166 1.10 5.08 2.48
N ALA A 167 1.21 3.87 1.94
CA ALA A 167 0.22 3.33 1.02
C ALA A 167 -0.79 2.45 1.76
N VAL A 168 -2.05 2.47 1.31
CA VAL A 168 -3.15 1.68 1.87
C VAL A 168 -3.92 1.01 0.74
N GLY A 169 -4.15 -0.31 0.87
CA GLY A 169 -4.87 -1.13 -0.10
C GLY A 169 -5.58 -2.31 0.53
N LEU A 170 -6.10 -3.20 -0.33
CA LEU A 170 -6.67 -4.48 0.08
C LEU A 170 -5.68 -5.61 -0.22
N PHE A 171 -5.65 -6.63 0.64
CA PHE A 171 -4.90 -7.85 0.40
C PHE A 171 -5.78 -8.87 -0.34
N TYR A 172 -5.64 -8.97 -1.65
CA TYR A 172 -6.37 -9.98 -2.43
C TYR A 172 -5.64 -11.33 -2.36
N ASN A 173 -6.20 -12.30 -1.63
CA ASN A 173 -5.53 -13.59 -1.43
C ASN A 173 -5.37 -14.40 -2.74
N GLN A 174 -6.26 -14.24 -3.71
CA GLN A 174 -6.22 -14.92 -5.01
C GLN A 174 -5.73 -14.01 -6.15
N GLY A 175 -5.47 -12.74 -5.85
CA GLY A 175 -5.11 -11.75 -6.86
C GLY A 175 -6.21 -11.52 -7.89
N TYR A 176 -5.83 -11.48 -9.18
CA TYR A 176 -6.76 -11.40 -10.30
C TYR A 176 -7.12 -12.80 -10.80
N PHE A 177 -6.42 -13.34 -11.81
CA PHE A 177 -6.47 -14.76 -12.18
C PHE A 177 -5.25 -15.12 -13.01
N ARG A 178 -4.94 -16.41 -13.09
CA ARG A 178 -3.99 -16.94 -14.08
C ARG A 178 -4.75 -17.32 -15.35
N GLN A 179 -4.38 -16.69 -16.46
CA GLN A 179 -4.95 -16.97 -17.76
C GLN A 179 -4.35 -18.26 -18.33
N GLN A 180 -5.22 -19.20 -18.71
CA GLN A 180 -4.86 -20.36 -19.52
C GLN A 180 -5.65 -20.31 -20.83
N LEU A 181 -5.02 -20.69 -21.93
CA LEU A 181 -5.69 -20.87 -23.22
C LEU A 181 -5.80 -22.36 -23.51
N ASP A 182 -7.01 -22.83 -23.79
CA ASP A 182 -7.20 -24.20 -24.24
C ASP A 182 -6.78 -24.41 -25.70
N VAL A 183 -6.91 -25.64 -26.17
CA VAL A 183 -6.55 -26.04 -27.53
C VAL A 183 -7.40 -25.35 -28.61
N ASP A 184 -8.58 -24.84 -28.25
CA ASP A 184 -9.51 -24.14 -29.13
C ASP A 184 -9.31 -22.60 -29.06
N GLY A 185 -8.41 -22.13 -28.20
CA GLY A 185 -8.08 -20.71 -28.01
C GLY A 185 -9.02 -19.99 -27.05
N TYR A 186 -9.86 -20.70 -26.29
CA TYR A 186 -10.70 -20.10 -25.26
C TYR A 186 -9.92 -19.88 -23.97
N GLN A 187 -10.22 -18.76 -23.32
CA GLN A 187 -9.68 -18.42 -22.00
C GLN A 187 -10.35 -19.27 -20.92
N HIS A 188 -9.51 -19.82 -20.05
CA HIS A 188 -9.87 -20.40 -18.75
C HIS A 188 -9.15 -19.63 -17.65
N GLU A 189 -9.86 -19.45 -16.53
CA GLU A 189 -9.39 -18.67 -15.39
C GLU A 189 -9.08 -19.60 -14.22
N GLU A 190 -7.85 -19.54 -13.73
CA GLU A 190 -7.41 -20.26 -12.55
C GLU A 190 -7.13 -19.27 -11.42
N TYR A 191 -7.77 -19.47 -10.27
CA TYR A 191 -7.60 -18.66 -9.08
C TYR A 191 -6.81 -19.46 -8.05
N LEU A 192 -5.64 -18.95 -7.65
CA LEU A 192 -4.73 -19.65 -6.75
C LEU A 192 -4.59 -18.87 -5.45
N ASP A 193 -4.81 -19.53 -4.32
CA ASP A 193 -4.63 -18.92 -3.01
C ASP A 193 -3.14 -18.59 -2.77
N SER A 194 -2.88 -17.35 -2.41
CA SER A 194 -1.56 -16.88 -2.02
C SER A 194 -1.16 -17.49 -0.69
N ARG A 195 0.05 -18.05 -0.66
CA ARG A 195 0.71 -18.51 0.56
C ARG A 195 1.23 -17.31 1.34
N VAL A 196 0.44 -16.80 2.29
CA VAL A 196 0.79 -15.66 3.16
C VAL A 196 2.18 -15.81 3.81
N ASP A 197 2.55 -17.03 4.19
CA ASP A 197 3.86 -17.38 4.77
C ASP A 197 5.05 -17.20 3.80
N LEU A 198 4.77 -17.09 2.51
CA LEU A 198 5.77 -16.91 1.45
C LEU A 198 5.77 -15.50 0.86
N LEU A 199 5.04 -14.56 1.46
CA LEU A 199 4.98 -13.16 1.03
C LEU A 199 5.81 -12.24 1.94
N PRO A 200 6.29 -11.09 1.44
CA PRO A 200 7.05 -10.11 2.23
C PRO A 200 6.11 -9.25 3.10
N ILE A 201 5.26 -9.91 3.88
CA ILE A 201 4.29 -9.28 4.76
C ILE A 201 4.44 -9.71 6.21
N GLU A 202 4.10 -8.81 7.10
CA GLU A 202 4.04 -9.06 8.54
C GLU A 202 2.81 -8.38 9.15
N PRO A 203 2.28 -8.84 10.29
CA PRO A 203 1.17 -8.16 10.95
C PRO A 203 1.54 -6.71 11.30
N ALA A 204 0.73 -5.75 10.86
CA ALA A 204 0.89 -4.36 11.29
C ALA A 204 0.51 -4.23 12.76
N THR A 205 1.36 -3.55 13.54
CA THR A 205 1.15 -3.37 14.98
C THR A 205 0.80 -1.92 15.31
N ASN A 206 -0.07 -1.73 16.29
CA ASN A 206 -0.43 -0.41 16.80
C ASN A 206 0.70 0.19 17.65
N ILE A 207 0.51 1.41 18.14
CA ILE A 207 1.46 2.11 19.02
C ILE A 207 1.80 1.36 20.33
N LYS A 208 1.04 0.32 20.70
CA LYS A 208 1.25 -0.53 21.88
C LYS A 208 1.92 -1.88 21.52
N GLY A 209 2.24 -2.11 20.25
CA GLY A 209 2.86 -3.35 19.77
C GLY A 209 1.90 -4.52 19.51
N PHE A 210 0.57 -4.30 19.55
CA PHE A 210 -0.41 -5.35 19.26
C PHE A 210 -0.83 -5.34 17.80
N PRO A 211 -1.08 -6.50 17.16
CA PRO A 211 -1.64 -6.58 15.81
C PRO A 211 -2.91 -5.74 15.67
N ILE A 212 -3.06 -5.09 14.51
CA ILE A 212 -4.20 -4.23 14.21
C ILE A 212 -5.30 -5.05 13.54
N THR A 213 -6.49 -5.00 14.14
CA THR A 213 -7.76 -5.36 13.50
C THR A 213 -8.66 -4.13 13.53
N VAL A 214 -9.24 -3.77 12.40
CA VAL A 214 -10.20 -2.68 12.26
C VAL A 214 -11.62 -3.24 12.11
N THR A 215 -12.59 -2.46 12.54
CA THR A 215 -14.02 -2.77 12.38
C THR A 215 -14.69 -1.70 11.54
N VAL A 216 -15.43 -2.14 10.53
CA VAL A 216 -16.27 -1.33 9.65
C VAL A 216 -17.72 -1.74 9.85
N ASP A 217 -18.51 -0.85 10.44
CA ASP A 217 -19.88 -1.15 10.84
C ASP A 217 -20.86 -0.92 9.68
N THR A 218 -21.72 -1.91 9.40
CA THR A 218 -22.87 -1.79 8.50
C THR A 218 -24.18 -2.02 9.27
N ARG A 219 -25.34 -1.88 8.62
CA ARG A 219 -26.63 -2.28 9.22
C ARG A 219 -26.79 -3.80 9.36
N SER A 220 -26.08 -4.58 8.54
CA SER A 220 -26.13 -6.05 8.56
C SER A 220 -25.15 -6.67 9.58
N GLY A 221 -24.10 -5.95 9.96
CA GLY A 221 -23.13 -6.39 10.95
C GLY A 221 -21.77 -5.71 10.81
N PRO A 222 -20.87 -5.91 11.78
CA PRO A 222 -19.49 -5.41 11.67
C PRO A 222 -18.69 -6.29 10.70
N ILE A 223 -17.95 -5.66 9.79
CA ILE A 223 -16.91 -6.30 8.97
C ILE A 223 -15.58 -6.06 9.67
N HIS A 224 -14.85 -7.13 9.98
CA HIS A 224 -13.52 -7.03 10.57
C HIS A 224 -12.42 -7.21 9.53
N ALA A 225 -11.32 -6.46 9.63
CA ALA A 225 -10.15 -6.67 8.79
C ALA A 225 -8.87 -6.59 9.60
N LYS A 226 -7.99 -7.60 9.49
CA LYS A 226 -6.61 -7.48 9.99
C LYS A 226 -5.79 -6.64 9.01
N VAL A 227 -4.70 -6.06 9.50
CA VAL A 227 -3.84 -5.20 8.69
C VAL A 227 -2.45 -5.82 8.57
N TRP A 228 -2.02 -6.04 7.33
CA TRP A 228 -0.66 -6.45 6.99
C TRP A 228 0.21 -5.23 6.67
N ARG A 229 1.51 -5.31 6.95
CA ARG A 229 2.53 -4.35 6.52
C ARG A 229 3.47 -5.02 5.52
N MET A 230 3.77 -4.30 4.45
CA MET A 230 4.76 -4.66 3.44
C MET A 230 5.73 -3.49 3.25
N ALA A 231 7.03 -3.78 3.27
CA ALA A 231 8.05 -2.77 3.05
C ALA A 231 8.36 -2.63 1.55
N VAL A 232 8.13 -1.44 1.00
CA VAL A 232 8.45 -1.08 -0.39
C VAL A 232 9.55 0.00 -0.35
N GLY A 233 10.79 -0.44 -0.17
CA GLY A 233 11.90 0.44 0.11
C GLY A 233 11.69 1.17 1.44
N ARG A 234 11.62 2.51 1.40
CA ARG A 234 11.34 3.41 2.54
C ARG A 234 9.85 3.57 2.82
N ALA A 235 8.99 3.29 1.84
CA ALA A 235 7.55 3.40 2.00
C ALA A 235 6.99 2.12 2.63
N ASN A 236 5.91 2.27 3.39
CA ASN A 236 5.14 1.15 3.92
C ASN A 236 3.81 1.05 3.19
N LEU A 237 3.48 -0.16 2.73
CA LEU A 237 2.19 -0.50 2.18
C LEU A 237 1.41 -1.32 3.22
N PHE A 238 0.25 -0.81 3.61
CA PHE A 238 -0.67 -1.48 4.52
C PHE A 238 -1.83 -2.09 3.75
N LEU A 239 -2.06 -3.39 3.95
CA LEU A 239 -3.07 -4.15 3.21
C LEU A 239 -4.10 -4.71 4.19
N LEU A 240 -5.38 -4.42 3.94
CA LEU A 240 -6.48 -4.90 4.75
C LEU A 240 -6.97 -6.25 4.24
N ASP A 241 -7.18 -7.17 5.16
CA ASP A 241 -7.56 -8.56 4.89
C ASP A 241 -8.74 -8.96 5.78
N CYS A 242 -9.86 -9.28 5.14
CA CYS A 242 -11.10 -9.71 5.79
C CYS A 242 -11.13 -11.22 6.06
N ASP A 243 -10.16 -12.00 5.57
CA ASP A 243 -10.06 -13.43 5.85
C ASP A 243 -9.54 -13.67 7.28
N ILE A 244 -10.45 -13.49 8.23
CA ILE A 244 -10.22 -13.66 9.66
C ILE A 244 -11.38 -14.42 10.31
N ASP A 245 -11.06 -15.11 11.40
CA ASP A 245 -12.07 -15.77 12.21
C ASP A 245 -12.96 -14.74 12.91
N GLY A 246 -14.27 -14.99 12.89
CA GLY A 246 -15.31 -14.10 13.42
C GLY A 246 -16.07 -13.31 12.35
N ASN A 247 -15.53 -13.19 11.14
CA ASN A 247 -16.29 -12.70 9.98
C ASN A 247 -17.19 -13.80 9.41
N ASP A 248 -18.34 -13.38 8.85
CA ASP A 248 -19.20 -14.27 8.07
C ASP A 248 -18.47 -14.77 6.81
N PRO A 249 -18.84 -15.95 6.26
CA PRO A 249 -18.16 -16.50 5.09
C PRO A 249 -18.12 -15.55 3.89
N GLU A 250 -19.19 -14.79 3.65
CA GLU A 250 -19.24 -13.78 2.59
C GLU A 250 -18.31 -12.58 2.84
N ASP A 251 -18.03 -12.26 4.10
CA ASP A 251 -17.16 -11.15 4.50
C ASP A 251 -15.70 -11.50 4.31
N ARG A 252 -15.35 -12.77 4.57
CA ARG A 252 -14.01 -13.31 4.32
C ARG A 252 -13.65 -13.26 2.84
N GLU A 253 -14.64 -13.48 1.97
CA GLU A 253 -14.48 -13.42 0.51
C GLU A 253 -14.33 -11.99 -0.03
N LEU A 254 -14.58 -10.94 0.77
CA LEU A 254 -14.41 -9.54 0.31
C LEU A 254 -12.99 -9.25 -0.15
N THR A 255 -12.00 -9.92 0.42
CA THR A 255 -10.58 -9.76 0.07
C THR A 255 -10.03 -11.02 -0.60
N SER A 256 -10.87 -11.83 -1.24
CA SER A 256 -10.36 -12.96 -2.01
C SER A 256 -9.85 -12.51 -3.38
N ARG A 257 -10.72 -11.87 -4.18
CA ARG A 257 -10.44 -11.53 -5.59
C ARG A 257 -10.49 -10.03 -5.87
N LEU A 258 -9.54 -9.58 -6.68
CA LEU A 258 -9.54 -8.24 -7.25
C LEU A 258 -10.60 -8.15 -8.38
N TYR A 259 -11.48 -7.15 -8.31
CA TYR A 259 -12.63 -6.97 -9.22
C TYR A 259 -13.62 -8.15 -9.27
N GLY A 260 -13.72 -8.92 -8.19
CA GLY A 260 -14.74 -9.97 -8.05
C GLY A 260 -16.06 -9.47 -7.44
N GLY A 261 -17.09 -10.32 -7.53
CA GLY A 261 -18.37 -10.13 -6.87
C GLY A 261 -19.36 -9.22 -7.60
N ASP A 262 -20.42 -8.83 -6.90
CA ASP A 262 -21.48 -7.96 -7.41
C ASP A 262 -21.37 -6.53 -6.84
N THR A 263 -22.38 -5.69 -7.10
CA THR A 263 -22.45 -4.32 -6.57
C THR A 263 -22.38 -4.26 -5.03
N ARG A 264 -22.89 -5.29 -4.33
CA ARG A 264 -22.84 -5.39 -2.87
C ARG A 264 -21.44 -5.79 -2.39
N THR A 265 -20.77 -6.73 -3.05
CA THR A 265 -19.35 -6.99 -2.78
C THR A 265 -18.53 -5.72 -2.98
N ARG A 266 -18.80 -4.98 -4.06
CA ARG A 266 -18.04 -3.79 -4.43
C ARG A 266 -18.13 -2.67 -3.39
N ILE A 267 -19.34 -2.27 -2.96
CA ILE A 267 -19.48 -1.22 -1.92
C ILE A 267 -18.78 -1.63 -0.61
N ARG A 268 -18.84 -2.92 -0.24
CA ARG A 268 -18.20 -3.45 0.96
C ARG A 268 -16.67 -3.41 0.86
N GLN A 269 -16.11 -3.78 -0.29
CA GLN A 269 -14.67 -3.62 -0.56
C GLN A 269 -14.23 -2.16 -0.45
N GLU A 270 -14.99 -1.23 -1.03
CA GLU A 270 -14.69 0.20 -0.97
C GLU A 270 -14.79 0.77 0.45
N MET A 271 -15.72 0.27 1.25
CA MET A 271 -15.80 0.61 2.68
C MET A 271 -14.61 0.07 3.47
N VAL A 272 -14.21 -1.18 3.26
CA VAL A 272 -13.02 -1.75 3.92
C VAL A 272 -11.79 -0.94 3.53
N LEU A 273 -11.60 -0.66 2.24
CA LEU A 273 -10.48 0.15 1.74
C LEU A 273 -10.49 1.57 2.32
N GLY A 274 -11.62 2.27 2.19
CA GLY A 274 -11.75 3.66 2.61
C GLY A 274 -11.83 3.84 4.13
N ILE A 275 -12.91 3.34 4.73
CA ILE A 275 -13.19 3.50 6.17
C ILE A 275 -12.20 2.66 6.99
N GLY A 276 -12.05 1.37 6.65
CA GLY A 276 -11.12 0.48 7.34
C GLY A 276 -9.68 0.99 7.23
N GLY A 277 -9.28 1.48 6.05
CA GLY A 277 -7.95 2.05 5.84
C GLY A 277 -7.66 3.29 6.69
N VAL A 278 -8.60 4.24 6.82
CA VAL A 278 -8.41 5.40 7.71
C VAL A 278 -8.36 4.97 9.19
N LYS A 279 -9.16 3.98 9.59
CA LYS A 279 -9.09 3.40 10.95
C LYS A 279 -7.75 2.72 11.21
N ALA A 280 -7.18 2.03 10.23
CA ALA A 280 -5.87 1.39 10.33
C ALA A 280 -4.75 2.42 10.52
N ILE A 281 -4.73 3.47 9.70
CA ILE A 281 -3.80 4.60 9.81
C ILE A 281 -3.89 5.27 11.18
N ARG A 282 -5.10 5.46 11.70
CA ARG A 282 -5.31 6.01 13.05
C ARG A 282 -4.73 5.09 14.14
N SER A 283 -4.92 3.77 14.02
CA SER A 283 -4.41 2.77 14.97
C SER A 283 -2.87 2.69 14.98
N LEU A 284 -2.25 2.96 13.82
CA LEU A 284 -0.79 3.14 13.67
C LEU A 284 -0.26 4.43 14.32
N GLY A 285 -1.13 5.32 14.79
CA GLY A 285 -0.74 6.63 15.34
C GLY A 285 -0.34 7.64 14.28
N ILE A 286 -0.66 7.39 13.01
CA ILE A 286 -0.29 8.26 11.90
C ILE A 286 -1.35 9.37 11.76
N VAL A 287 -0.88 10.62 11.71
CA VAL A 287 -1.73 11.78 11.41
C VAL A 287 -1.43 12.25 9.98
N PRO A 288 -2.34 12.01 9.02
CA PRO A 288 -2.09 12.35 7.62
C PRO A 288 -1.97 13.85 7.39
N GLY A 289 -0.99 14.25 6.59
CA GLY A 289 -0.89 15.59 6.04
C GLY A 289 -1.82 15.74 4.84
N VAL A 290 -1.84 14.71 4.00
CA VAL A 290 -2.63 14.61 2.78
C VAL A 290 -3.24 13.21 2.67
N TYR A 291 -4.50 13.14 2.25
CA TYR A 291 -5.13 11.93 1.71
C TYR A 291 -5.07 12.00 0.18
N HIS A 292 -4.47 11.00 -0.45
CA HIS A 292 -4.44 10.91 -1.92
C HIS A 292 -5.23 9.67 -2.34
N LEU A 293 -6.33 9.90 -3.04
CA LEU A 293 -7.24 8.88 -3.51
C LEU A 293 -6.92 8.55 -4.97
N ASN A 294 -6.48 7.33 -5.23
CA ASN A 294 -6.26 6.79 -6.57
C ASN A 294 -7.58 6.19 -7.09
N GLU A 295 -8.33 6.97 -7.86
CA GLU A 295 -9.71 6.68 -8.29
C GLU A 295 -10.74 6.66 -7.15
N GLY A 296 -12.03 6.56 -7.50
CA GLY A 296 -13.17 6.60 -6.59
C GLY A 296 -13.22 5.48 -5.54
N HIS A 297 -12.49 4.38 -5.71
CA HIS A 297 -12.64 3.13 -4.94
C HIS A 297 -12.35 3.29 -3.44
N SER A 298 -11.63 4.35 -3.07
CA SER A 298 -11.29 4.67 -1.68
C SER A 298 -11.99 5.91 -1.16
N ALA A 299 -12.94 6.49 -1.90
CA ALA A 299 -13.50 7.80 -1.59
C ALA A 299 -14.22 7.85 -0.24
N PHE A 300 -14.74 6.73 0.28
CA PHE A 300 -15.29 6.64 1.64
C PHE A 300 -14.27 6.95 2.74
N ALA A 301 -12.96 6.90 2.45
CA ALA A 301 -11.92 7.39 3.37
C ALA A 301 -12.17 8.83 3.81
N THR A 302 -12.73 9.67 2.93
CA THR A 302 -13.03 11.06 3.24
C THR A 302 -14.13 11.19 4.31
N LEU A 303 -15.17 10.35 4.26
CA LEU A 303 -16.24 10.33 5.27
C LEU A 303 -15.71 9.89 6.64
N GLU A 304 -14.86 8.86 6.68
CA GLU A 304 -14.22 8.41 7.92
C GLU A 304 -13.20 9.44 8.45
N ALA A 305 -12.51 10.16 7.57
CA ALA A 305 -11.65 11.27 7.95
C ALA A 305 -12.46 12.44 8.55
N VAL A 306 -13.64 12.74 7.99
CA VAL A 306 -14.58 13.73 8.54
C VAL A 306 -15.02 13.27 9.93
N ARG A 307 -15.49 12.03 10.08
CA ARG A 307 -15.86 11.44 11.38
C ARG A 307 -14.72 11.59 12.41
N GLY A 308 -13.50 11.31 12.01
CA GLY A 308 -12.32 11.45 12.87
C GLY A 308 -12.02 12.90 13.30
N ARG A 309 -12.40 13.91 12.50
CA ARG A 309 -12.29 15.33 12.88
C ARG A 309 -13.35 15.73 13.91
N LEU A 310 -14.60 15.26 13.75
CA LEU A 310 -15.66 15.47 14.75
C LEU A 310 -15.24 14.91 16.11
N GLU A 311 -14.78 13.64 16.12
CA GLU A 311 -14.43 12.94 17.37
C GLU A 311 -13.21 13.52 18.08
N ARG A 312 -12.13 13.80 17.33
CA ARG A 312 -10.83 14.18 17.91
C ARG A 312 -10.73 15.68 18.17
N ASP A 313 -11.23 16.48 17.24
CA ASP A 313 -11.01 17.94 17.24
C ASP A 313 -12.25 18.71 17.71
N GLY A 314 -13.42 18.07 17.81
CA GLY A 314 -14.67 18.69 18.27
C GLY A 314 -15.29 19.67 17.27
N TYR A 315 -14.84 19.62 16.00
CA TYR A 315 -15.38 20.46 14.93
C TYR A 315 -16.82 20.05 14.58
N SER A 316 -17.58 21.02 14.08
CA SER A 316 -18.86 20.73 13.42
C SER A 316 -18.65 19.89 12.15
N PHE A 317 -19.75 19.31 11.64
CA PHE A 317 -19.73 18.55 10.40
C PHE A 317 -19.16 19.37 9.23
N ASP A 318 -19.65 20.59 9.01
CA ASP A 318 -19.25 21.44 7.88
C ASP A 318 -17.79 21.91 7.98
N GLU A 319 -17.31 22.22 9.19
CA GLU A 319 -15.90 22.52 9.43
C GLU A 319 -15.03 21.30 9.12
N SER A 320 -15.45 20.11 9.56
CA SER A 320 -14.74 18.86 9.32
C SER A 320 -14.66 18.52 7.84
N VAL A 321 -15.77 18.66 7.10
CA VAL A 321 -15.81 18.55 5.63
C VAL A 321 -14.82 19.51 4.99
N SER A 322 -14.84 20.78 5.38
CA SER A 322 -13.94 21.80 4.85
C SER A 322 -12.46 21.48 5.14
N HIS A 323 -12.15 20.98 6.34
CA HIS A 323 -10.80 20.58 6.72
C HIS A 323 -10.31 19.36 5.95
N VAL A 324 -11.13 18.31 5.85
CA VAL A 324 -10.78 17.10 5.11
C VAL A 324 -10.59 17.42 3.64
N ALA A 325 -11.51 18.15 3.01
CA ALA A 325 -11.38 18.55 1.61
C ALA A 325 -10.04 19.26 1.34
N ARG A 326 -9.61 20.17 2.23
CA ARG A 326 -8.30 20.85 2.12
C ARG A 326 -7.09 19.93 2.16
N GLN A 327 -7.23 18.74 2.74
CA GLN A 327 -6.19 17.72 2.86
C GLN A 327 -6.32 16.61 1.81
N THR A 328 -7.38 16.57 1.01
CA THR A 328 -7.60 15.50 0.05
C THR A 328 -7.21 15.91 -1.36
N VAL A 329 -6.52 15.00 -2.05
CA VAL A 329 -6.23 15.02 -3.48
C VAL A 329 -6.90 13.81 -4.11
N PHE A 330 -7.61 14.02 -5.22
CA PHE A 330 -8.29 12.97 -5.97
C PHE A 330 -7.69 12.83 -7.36
N THR A 331 -7.37 11.61 -7.77
CA THR A 331 -6.94 11.32 -9.14
C THR A 331 -7.99 10.47 -9.84
N THR A 332 -8.42 10.90 -11.03
CA THR A 332 -9.36 10.16 -11.88
C THR A 332 -8.61 9.51 -13.04
N HIS A 333 -8.93 8.26 -13.33
CA HIS A 333 -8.34 7.44 -14.39
C HIS A 333 -9.35 7.11 -15.49
N THR A 334 -10.63 7.04 -15.12
CA THR A 334 -11.72 6.71 -16.04
C THR A 334 -12.13 7.91 -16.91
N PRO A 335 -12.07 7.81 -18.24
CA PRO A 335 -12.46 8.88 -19.16
C PRO A 335 -13.91 8.76 -19.67
N VAL A 336 -14.68 7.78 -19.17
CA VAL A 336 -16.05 7.48 -19.63
C VAL A 336 -17.03 7.35 -18.46
N PRO A 337 -18.24 7.92 -18.54
CA PRO A 337 -19.21 7.91 -17.42
C PRO A 337 -19.55 6.52 -16.88
N ALA A 338 -19.59 5.50 -17.74
CA ALA A 338 -19.97 4.13 -17.38
C ALA A 338 -18.90 3.39 -16.55
N GLY A 339 -17.67 3.89 -16.48
CA GLY A 339 -16.59 3.27 -15.71
C GLY A 339 -16.47 3.78 -14.28
N HIS A 340 -17.43 4.56 -13.79
CA HIS A 340 -17.45 5.08 -12.44
C HIS A 340 -18.45 4.30 -11.57
N ASP A 341 -17.99 3.83 -10.42
CA ASP A 341 -18.80 3.08 -9.47
C ASP A 341 -19.99 3.91 -8.98
N ARG A 342 -21.19 3.32 -9.08
CA ARG A 342 -22.47 3.91 -8.70
C ARG A 342 -23.26 2.93 -7.85
N PHE A 343 -23.79 3.43 -6.73
CA PHE A 343 -24.55 2.63 -5.77
C PHE A 343 -25.95 3.19 -5.57
N ASP A 344 -26.94 2.31 -5.54
CA ASP A 344 -28.32 2.69 -5.27
C ASP A 344 -28.48 3.24 -3.84
N SER A 345 -29.44 4.14 -3.66
CA SER A 345 -29.73 4.82 -2.40
C SER A 345 -29.93 3.85 -1.22
N GLY A 346 -30.65 2.74 -1.45
CA GLY A 346 -30.88 1.72 -0.43
C GLY A 346 -29.60 0.99 -0.01
N LEU A 347 -28.71 0.71 -0.97
CA LEU A 347 -27.43 0.05 -0.71
C LEU A 347 -26.51 0.95 0.12
N ILE A 348 -26.49 2.25 -0.17
CA ILE A 348 -25.79 3.26 0.64
C ILE A 348 -26.31 3.27 2.07
N GLU A 349 -27.64 3.30 2.29
CA GLU A 349 -28.16 3.32 3.66
C GLU A 349 -27.83 2.04 4.43
N GLU A 350 -27.94 0.89 3.77
CA GLU A 350 -27.63 -0.40 4.37
C GLU A 350 -26.17 -0.48 4.86
N HIS A 351 -25.25 0.09 4.10
CA HIS A 351 -23.82 -0.06 4.33
C HIS A 351 -23.22 1.12 5.11
N LEU A 352 -23.54 2.35 4.73
CA LEU A 352 -23.03 3.58 5.33
C LEU A 352 -23.96 4.18 6.39
N GLY A 353 -25.15 3.62 6.62
CA GLY A 353 -26.09 4.09 7.64
C GLY A 353 -25.46 4.31 9.02
N PRO A 354 -24.65 3.38 9.57
CA PRO A 354 -23.94 3.63 10.83
C PRO A 354 -22.96 4.81 10.76
N THR A 355 -22.24 4.96 9.64
CA THR A 355 -21.34 6.11 9.44
C THR A 355 -22.13 7.41 9.38
N ARG A 356 -23.25 7.44 8.66
CA ARG A 356 -24.18 8.58 8.59
C ARG A 356 -24.70 8.98 9.97
N ASP A 357 -25.14 8.00 10.76
CA ASP A 357 -25.71 8.23 12.09
C ASP A 357 -24.68 8.90 13.01
N VAL A 358 -23.41 8.45 12.97
CA VAL A 358 -22.32 9.05 13.75
C VAL A 358 -21.97 10.46 13.22
N LEU A 359 -22.05 10.69 11.92
CA LEU A 359 -21.87 12.01 11.32
C LEU A 359 -23.02 12.98 11.66
N GLY A 360 -24.18 12.46 12.11
CA GLY A 360 -25.34 13.26 12.51
C GLY A 360 -26.06 13.94 11.33
N ILE A 361 -25.96 13.36 10.13
CA ILE A 361 -26.57 13.92 8.90
C ILE A 361 -27.76 13.09 8.43
N SER A 362 -28.66 13.68 7.65
CA SER A 362 -29.76 12.94 7.03
C SER A 362 -29.27 12.03 5.89
N HIS A 363 -30.10 11.06 5.51
CA HIS A 363 -29.84 10.20 4.34
C HIS A 363 -29.64 11.02 3.07
N ASP A 364 -30.52 11.99 2.82
CA ASP A 364 -30.42 12.86 1.64
C ASP A 364 -29.16 13.71 1.65
N HIS A 365 -28.71 14.16 2.83
CA HIS A 365 -27.45 14.89 2.94
C HIS A 365 -26.25 13.97 2.62
N LEU A 366 -26.22 12.73 3.12
CA LEU A 366 -25.21 11.75 2.70
C LEU A 366 -25.25 11.53 1.18
N MET A 367 -26.42 11.24 0.62
CA MET A 367 -26.60 11.01 -0.81
C MET A 367 -26.15 12.20 -1.66
N SER A 368 -26.32 13.42 -1.16
CA SER A 368 -25.88 14.63 -1.86
C SER A 368 -24.38 14.66 -2.16
N PHE A 369 -23.55 13.96 -1.37
CA PHE A 369 -22.11 13.86 -1.65
C PHE A 369 -21.79 12.99 -2.87
N GLY A 370 -22.66 12.06 -3.24
CA GLY A 370 -22.50 11.20 -4.41
C GLY A 370 -23.26 11.65 -5.65
N ARG A 371 -24.09 12.71 -5.56
CA ARG A 371 -24.95 13.18 -6.66
C ARG A 371 -24.40 14.41 -7.36
N VAL A 372 -24.49 14.46 -8.69
CA VAL A 372 -24.27 15.68 -9.44
C VAL A 372 -25.42 16.65 -9.18
N GLU A 373 -26.65 16.18 -9.38
CA GLU A 373 -27.88 16.93 -9.14
C GLU A 373 -28.41 16.61 -7.74
N THR A 374 -28.06 17.42 -6.75
CA THR A 374 -28.41 17.14 -5.34
C THR A 374 -29.92 17.01 -5.07
N HIS A 375 -30.78 17.55 -5.94
CA HIS A 375 -32.24 17.45 -5.84
C HIS A 375 -32.84 16.26 -6.60
N ASN A 376 -32.06 15.57 -7.43
CA ASN A 376 -32.50 14.38 -8.14
C ASN A 376 -32.41 13.17 -7.21
N ASN A 377 -33.55 12.79 -6.62
CA ASN A 377 -33.61 11.69 -5.66
C ASN A 377 -33.41 10.31 -6.29
N ASP A 378 -33.52 10.21 -7.62
CA ASP A 378 -33.31 8.97 -8.37
C ASP A 378 -31.84 8.81 -8.80
N GLU A 379 -31.01 9.84 -8.65
CA GLU A 379 -29.58 9.75 -9.01
C GLU A 379 -28.84 8.84 -8.01
N PRO A 380 -28.14 7.79 -8.48
CA PRO A 380 -27.35 6.90 -7.63
C PRO A 380 -26.10 7.60 -7.11
N PHE A 381 -25.55 7.08 -6.01
CA PHE A 381 -24.36 7.60 -5.37
C PHE A 381 -23.11 7.28 -6.20
N CYS A 382 -22.49 8.30 -6.80
CA CYS A 382 -21.27 8.16 -7.59
C CYS A 382 -20.02 8.42 -6.75
N MET A 383 -19.10 7.45 -6.76
CA MET A 383 -17.87 7.53 -5.97
C MET A 383 -16.90 8.61 -6.46
N THR A 384 -16.88 8.87 -7.76
CA THR A 384 -16.08 9.97 -8.31
C THR A 384 -16.65 11.33 -7.92
N VAL A 385 -17.97 11.48 -7.79
CA VAL A 385 -18.56 12.72 -7.29
C VAL A 385 -18.19 12.95 -5.82
N LEU A 386 -18.21 11.90 -4.99
CA LEU A 386 -17.72 11.97 -3.60
C LEU A 386 -16.26 12.43 -3.57
N GLY A 387 -15.40 11.79 -4.37
CA GLY A 387 -13.98 12.12 -4.49
C GLY A 387 -13.75 13.58 -4.91
N LEU A 388 -14.51 14.08 -5.89
CA LEU A 388 -14.43 15.45 -6.37
C LEU A 388 -14.93 16.48 -5.34
N LYS A 389 -16.07 16.22 -4.68
CA LYS A 389 -16.66 17.16 -3.70
C LYS A 389 -15.85 17.26 -2.42
N LEU A 390 -15.21 16.17 -1.98
CA LEU A 390 -14.40 16.12 -0.77
C LEU A 390 -12.89 16.22 -1.02
N SER A 391 -12.49 16.87 -2.12
CA SER A 391 -11.09 17.14 -2.43
C SER A 391 -10.81 18.59 -2.80
N ARG A 392 -9.65 19.09 -2.38
CA ARG A 392 -9.17 20.42 -2.75
C ARG A 392 -8.60 20.44 -4.16
N ARG A 393 -7.97 19.35 -4.57
CA ARG A 393 -7.39 19.19 -5.90
C ARG A 393 -7.87 17.89 -6.51
N ALA A 394 -8.24 17.97 -7.78
CA ALA A 394 -8.50 16.82 -8.61
C ALA A 394 -7.60 16.88 -9.85
N ASN A 395 -7.06 15.73 -10.27
CA ASN A 395 -6.29 15.63 -11.50
C ASN A 395 -6.67 14.41 -12.32
N ALA A 396 -6.72 14.60 -13.63
CA ALA A 396 -6.65 13.54 -14.61
C ALA A 396 -5.20 13.07 -14.82
N VAL A 397 -5.04 11.96 -15.53
CA VAL A 397 -3.72 11.32 -15.76
C VAL A 397 -3.01 11.68 -17.07
N SER A 398 -3.58 12.61 -17.85
CA SER A 398 -2.93 13.19 -19.04
C SER A 398 -3.59 14.53 -19.39
N ALA A 399 -2.93 15.34 -20.21
CA ALA A 399 -3.47 16.63 -20.63
C ALA A 399 -4.83 16.49 -21.34
N LEU A 400 -4.94 15.56 -22.30
CA LEU A 400 -6.19 15.29 -23.01
C LEU A 400 -7.27 14.75 -22.07
N HIS A 401 -6.90 13.84 -21.17
CA HIS A 401 -7.84 13.33 -20.18
C HIS A 401 -8.36 14.46 -19.29
N GLY A 402 -7.54 15.44 -18.91
CA GLY A 402 -7.99 16.62 -18.17
C GLY A 402 -9.11 17.39 -18.87
N HIS A 403 -9.07 17.52 -20.19
CA HIS A 403 -10.18 18.11 -20.96
C HIS A 403 -11.45 17.24 -20.90
N VAL A 404 -11.30 15.93 -21.11
CA VAL A 404 -12.42 14.98 -21.06
C VAL A 404 -13.09 14.98 -19.68
N SER A 405 -12.30 14.95 -18.60
CA SER A 405 -12.82 14.98 -17.23
C SER A 405 -13.53 16.29 -16.91
N ARG A 406 -13.00 17.45 -17.34
CA ARG A 406 -13.67 18.74 -17.12
C ARG A 406 -15.03 18.80 -17.81
N ARG A 407 -15.13 18.31 -19.04
CA ARG A 407 -16.40 18.22 -19.75
C ARG A 407 -17.39 17.32 -19.04
N MET A 408 -16.96 16.10 -18.71
CA MET A 408 -17.78 15.08 -18.06
C MET A 408 -18.35 15.53 -16.71
N TRP A 409 -17.59 16.30 -15.94
CA TRP A 409 -17.97 16.74 -14.59
C TRP A 409 -18.39 18.21 -14.52
N SER A 410 -18.65 18.85 -15.66
CA SER A 410 -18.98 20.29 -15.73
C SER A 410 -20.24 20.65 -14.93
N GLU A 411 -21.23 19.77 -14.89
CA GLU A 411 -22.48 19.96 -14.15
C GLU A 411 -22.31 20.07 -12.63
N LEU A 412 -21.17 19.61 -12.07
CA LEU A 412 -20.83 19.85 -10.65
C LEU A 412 -20.48 21.32 -10.37
N TRP A 413 -20.14 22.09 -11.39
CA TRP A 413 -19.80 23.51 -11.32
C TRP A 413 -20.55 24.31 -12.38
N PRO A 414 -21.90 24.41 -12.30
CA PRO A 414 -22.73 24.99 -13.35
C PRO A 414 -22.46 26.48 -13.60
N SER A 415 -21.82 27.17 -12.66
CA SER A 415 -21.41 28.57 -12.78
C SER A 415 -20.05 28.76 -13.44
N ARG A 416 -19.37 27.69 -13.86
CA ARG A 416 -18.03 27.72 -14.46
C ARG A 416 -18.07 27.27 -15.91
N VAL A 417 -17.23 27.86 -16.74
CA VAL A 417 -16.96 27.32 -18.07
C VAL A 417 -16.11 26.04 -17.96
N GLU A 418 -16.12 25.19 -18.99
CA GLU A 418 -15.41 23.89 -19.01
C GLU A 418 -13.94 24.04 -18.57
N GLU A 419 -13.24 25.10 -19.01
CA GLU A 419 -11.84 25.37 -18.70
C GLU A 419 -11.58 25.73 -17.23
N GLU A 420 -12.59 26.23 -16.51
CA GLU A 420 -12.51 26.64 -15.09
C GLU A 420 -12.94 25.54 -14.11
N VAL A 421 -13.47 24.43 -14.62
CA VAL A 421 -13.75 23.23 -13.82
C VAL A 421 -12.44 22.78 -13.15
N PRO A 422 -12.41 22.60 -11.82
CA PRO A 422 -11.17 22.46 -11.05
C PRO A 422 -10.55 21.06 -11.14
N VAL A 423 -10.49 20.49 -12.34
CA VAL A 423 -9.83 19.24 -12.67
C VAL A 423 -8.60 19.54 -13.53
N GLY A 424 -7.42 19.43 -12.91
CA GLY A 424 -6.13 19.57 -13.57
C GLY A 424 -5.70 18.29 -14.27
N HIS A 425 -4.41 18.20 -14.62
CA HIS A 425 -3.81 16.96 -15.05
C HIS A 425 -2.39 16.82 -14.50
N ILE A 426 -2.00 15.58 -14.23
CA ILE A 426 -0.61 15.17 -13.99
C ILE A 426 -0.38 13.98 -14.91
N THR A 427 0.47 14.14 -15.91
CA THR A 427 0.73 13.06 -16.86
C THR A 427 1.41 11.90 -16.15
N ASN A 428 0.85 10.70 -16.29
CA ASN A 428 1.45 9.50 -15.72
C ASN A 428 2.89 9.29 -16.19
N GLY A 429 3.69 8.71 -15.32
CA GLY A 429 5.03 8.23 -15.61
C GLY A 429 5.20 6.81 -15.09
N VAL A 430 6.36 6.23 -15.39
CA VAL A 430 6.75 4.90 -14.92
C VAL A 430 8.01 5.00 -14.07
N HIS A 431 8.18 4.06 -13.14
CA HIS A 431 9.38 4.01 -12.30
C HIS A 431 10.57 3.52 -13.13
N VAL A 432 11.47 4.44 -13.50
CA VAL A 432 12.56 4.19 -14.47
C VAL A 432 13.35 2.93 -14.16
N GLN A 433 13.71 2.70 -12.89
CA GLN A 433 14.52 1.54 -12.50
C GLN A 433 13.81 0.20 -12.74
N SER A 434 12.47 0.18 -12.72
CA SER A 434 11.68 -1.03 -12.99
C SER A 434 11.53 -1.35 -14.47
N TRP A 435 11.61 -0.35 -15.35
CA TRP A 435 11.20 -0.49 -16.77
C TRP A 435 12.34 -0.32 -17.78
N LEU A 436 13.56 -0.06 -17.33
CA LEU A 436 14.73 -0.17 -18.19
C LEU A 436 15.19 -1.63 -18.32
N SER A 437 15.75 -1.97 -19.47
CA SER A 437 16.40 -3.27 -19.68
C SER A 437 17.75 -3.31 -18.97
N TRP A 438 18.00 -4.37 -18.21
CA TRP A 438 19.24 -4.57 -17.46
C TRP A 438 19.91 -5.90 -17.81
#